data_AF-A0A510V7M9-F1
#
_entry.id   AF-A0A510V7M9-F1
#
_cell.length_a   1.000
_cell.length_b   1.000
_cell.length_c   1.000
_cell.angle_alpha   90.00
_cell.angle_beta   90.00
_cell.angle_gamma   90.00
#
_symmetry.space_group_name_H-M   'P 1'
#
loop_
_entity.id
_entity.type
_entity.pdbx_description
1 polymer ?
#
loop_
_entity_poly.entity_id
_entity_poly.type
_entity_poly.pdbx_seq_one_letter_code
_entity_poly.pdbx_strand_id
1 'polypeptide(L)'
;MRRHEEDSEGDVELQTIVDRYAEGLAAVDASTAVQKFNQRTGAAYPVSVKSLGEREAVAAVDDWWALTYPQEFTPPPNMHAVPYAYPGLQGAECDHAFTTDSLGGAPEWAIEVKKPELIGNNGKRNDYVVAKMLSPYLKDRGLLHDVVRLRDQGLGRRRAVLGYSFNYDAASCAVARRLHPADVATIREIEKVVALNDGSLTIEPLLAFCNGILHTRNLVVGGMARANFQAWRGPYAGEGIVFAWEISDAPGPRHPW
;
A
#
# COMPACT_ATOMS: atom_id res chain seq x y z
N MET A 1 -34.97 9.81 28.45
CA MET A 1 -34.16 8.67 27.98
C MET A 1 -33.31 9.16 26.82
N ARG A 2 -32.23 9.91 27.13
CA ARG A 2 -31.23 10.35 26.15
C ARG A 2 -30.16 9.27 26.15
N ARG A 3 -29.92 8.62 25.01
CA ARG A 3 -28.71 7.80 24.85
C ARG A 3 -27.55 8.77 24.88
N HIS A 4 -26.65 8.53 25.83
CA HIS A 4 -25.30 9.09 25.77
C HIS A 4 -24.68 8.61 24.45
N GLU A 5 -24.31 9.57 23.60
CA GLU A 5 -23.20 9.38 22.68
C GLU A 5 -21.97 9.20 23.58
N GLU A 6 -21.55 7.95 23.74
CA GLU A 6 -20.21 7.65 24.21
C GLU A 6 -19.29 8.02 23.04
N ASP A 7 -18.52 9.09 23.22
CA ASP A 7 -17.34 9.35 22.41
C ASP A 7 -16.48 8.08 22.43
N SER A 8 -16.32 7.43 21.28
CA SER A 8 -15.43 6.28 21.12
C SER A 8 -13.98 6.78 21.16
N GLU A 9 -13.46 7.00 22.36
CA GLU A 9 -12.02 7.13 22.60
C GLU A 9 -11.33 5.82 22.16
N GLY A 10 -10.72 5.81 20.98
CA GLY A 10 -9.72 4.79 20.63
C GLY A 10 -9.70 4.29 19.19
N ASP A 11 -10.82 4.23 18.48
CA ASP A 11 -10.87 3.46 17.22
C ASP A 11 -10.22 4.22 16.05
N VAL A 12 -9.17 3.64 15.47
CA VAL A 12 -8.55 4.18 14.26
C VAL A 12 -9.33 3.70 13.04
N GLU A 13 -9.94 4.65 12.32
CA GLU A 13 -10.68 4.37 11.09
C GLU A 13 -9.76 4.14 9.88
N LEU A 14 -10.26 3.42 8.87
CA LEU A 14 -9.49 3.09 7.66
C LEU A 14 -8.89 4.33 6.98
N GLN A 15 -9.64 5.44 6.93
CA GLN A 15 -9.15 6.67 6.33
C GLN A 15 -7.93 7.23 7.10
N THR A 16 -7.95 7.17 8.43
CA THR A 16 -6.81 7.56 9.27
C THR A 16 -5.58 6.71 8.94
N ILE A 17 -5.74 5.39 8.76
CA ILE A 17 -4.64 4.50 8.36
C ILE A 17 -4.06 4.93 7.01
N VAL A 18 -4.93 5.22 6.03
CA VAL A 18 -4.52 5.66 4.69
C VAL A 18 -3.80 7.00 4.73
N ASP A 19 -4.25 7.94 5.56
CA ASP A 19 -3.60 9.23 5.77
C ASP A 19 -2.22 9.05 6.42
N ARG A 20 -2.09 8.18 7.42
CA ARG A 20 -0.82 7.83 8.08
C ARG A 20 0.16 7.18 7.12
N TYR A 21 -0.30 6.27 6.26
CA TYR A 21 0.54 5.70 5.20
C TYR A 21 1.01 6.77 4.22
N ALA A 22 0.15 7.71 3.82
CA ALA A 22 0.54 8.78 2.90
C ALA A 22 1.61 9.70 3.50
N GLU A 23 1.44 10.13 4.75
CA GLU A 23 2.43 10.90 5.49
C GLU A 23 3.73 10.11 5.69
N GLY A 24 3.62 8.85 6.10
CA GLY A 24 4.75 7.97 6.38
C GLY A 24 5.58 7.67 5.14
N LEU A 25 4.95 7.43 3.99
CA LEU A 25 5.67 7.24 2.72
C LEU A 25 6.50 8.47 2.34
N ALA A 26 5.97 9.68 2.55
CA ALA A 26 6.71 10.92 2.31
C ALA A 26 7.89 11.08 3.30
N ALA A 27 7.66 10.80 4.59
CA ALA A 27 8.70 10.88 5.62
C ALA A 27 9.82 9.83 5.42
N VAL A 28 9.44 8.60 5.06
CA VAL A 28 10.37 7.51 4.74
C VAL A 28 11.17 7.83 3.49
N ASP A 29 10.55 8.39 2.44
CA ASP A 29 11.29 8.81 1.25
C ASP A 29 12.36 9.85 1.59
N ALA A 30 12.01 10.83 2.42
CA ALA A 30 12.93 11.89 2.85
C ALA A 30 14.10 11.38 3.70
N SER A 31 13.92 10.28 4.44
CA SER A 31 14.88 9.84 5.48
C SER A 31 15.60 8.53 5.18
N THR A 32 15.06 7.66 4.32
CA THR A 32 15.60 6.31 4.10
C THR A 32 17.07 6.33 3.64
N ALA A 33 17.90 5.42 4.13
CA ALA A 33 19.29 5.27 3.66
C ALA A 33 19.51 3.98 2.88
N VAL A 34 18.44 3.21 2.63
CA VAL A 34 18.55 1.88 2.04
C VAL A 34 18.88 2.00 0.55
N GLN A 35 20.05 1.51 0.19
CA GLN A 35 20.57 1.48 -1.17
C GLN A 35 20.25 0.12 -1.82
N LYS A 36 19.53 0.12 -2.93
CA LYS A 36 19.28 -1.08 -3.76
C LYS A 36 20.18 -1.12 -4.97
N PHE A 37 20.38 -2.33 -5.50
CA PHE A 37 21.21 -2.57 -6.66
C PHE A 37 20.47 -3.39 -7.70
N ASN A 38 20.71 -3.09 -8.97
CA ASN A 38 20.28 -3.93 -10.08
C ASN A 38 21.07 -5.25 -10.05
N GLN A 39 20.39 -6.39 -9.88
CA GLN A 39 21.05 -7.69 -9.78
C GLN A 39 21.85 -8.08 -11.03
N ARG A 40 21.46 -7.60 -12.22
CA ARG A 40 22.11 -7.94 -13.49
C ARG A 40 23.31 -7.05 -13.79
N THR A 41 23.21 -5.76 -13.52
CA THR A 41 24.26 -4.77 -13.88
C THR A 41 25.11 -4.32 -12.71
N GLY A 42 24.72 -4.62 -11.47
CA GLY A 42 25.36 -4.12 -10.25
C GLY A 42 25.16 -2.63 -9.98
N ALA A 43 24.44 -1.92 -10.85
CA ALA A 43 24.23 -0.48 -10.71
C ALA A 43 23.34 -0.16 -9.50
N ALA A 44 23.75 0.84 -8.71
CA ALA A 44 22.96 1.37 -7.61
C ALA A 44 21.72 2.12 -8.14
N TYR A 45 20.56 1.85 -7.55
CA TYR A 45 19.33 2.63 -7.79
C TYR A 45 19.28 3.86 -6.89
N PRO A 46 18.82 5.03 -7.36
CA PRO A 46 18.63 6.17 -6.47
C PRO A 46 17.82 5.85 -5.21
N VAL A 47 18.35 6.22 -4.05
CA VAL A 47 17.71 6.01 -2.75
C VAL A 47 16.38 6.73 -2.70
N SER A 48 15.30 5.99 -2.46
CA SER A 48 13.93 6.50 -2.39
C SER A 48 13.01 5.42 -1.82
N VAL A 49 11.86 5.80 -1.27
CA VAL A 49 10.81 4.85 -0.84
C VAL A 49 10.35 3.96 -2.00
N LYS A 50 10.36 4.53 -3.22
CA LYS A 50 10.03 3.76 -4.43
C LYS A 50 11.04 2.65 -4.71
N SER A 51 12.32 2.84 -4.41
CA SER A 51 13.33 1.79 -4.61
C SER A 51 13.22 0.60 -3.64
N LEU A 52 12.55 0.78 -2.49
CA LEU A 52 12.41 -0.26 -1.45
C LEU A 52 11.57 -1.44 -1.92
N GLY A 53 11.85 -2.64 -1.40
CA GLY A 53 10.90 -3.74 -1.50
C GLY A 53 9.63 -3.45 -0.70
N GLU A 54 8.54 -4.17 -1.00
CA GLU A 54 7.25 -4.00 -0.32
C GLU A 54 7.37 -4.13 1.20
N ARG A 55 7.96 -5.24 1.68
CA ARG A 55 8.21 -5.48 3.12
C ARG A 55 9.06 -4.40 3.78
N GLU A 56 10.07 -3.87 3.08
CA GLU A 56 10.95 -2.83 3.62
C GLU A 56 10.25 -1.48 3.71
N ALA A 57 9.40 -1.16 2.74
CA ALA A 57 8.61 0.05 2.77
C ALA A 57 7.56 -0.01 3.90
N VAL A 58 6.89 -1.14 4.08
CA VAL A 58 5.93 -1.35 5.18
C VAL A 58 6.62 -1.18 6.53
N ALA A 59 7.71 -1.92 6.77
CA ALA A 59 8.44 -1.82 8.04
C ALA A 59 8.91 -0.38 8.32
N ALA A 60 9.42 0.34 7.31
CA ALA A 60 9.86 1.71 7.49
C ALA A 60 8.70 2.70 7.79
N VAL A 61 7.53 2.49 7.18
CA VAL A 61 6.33 3.28 7.47
C VAL A 61 5.83 2.98 8.88
N ASP A 62 5.83 1.71 9.28
CA ASP A 62 5.38 1.28 10.60
C ASP A 62 6.28 1.82 11.71
N ASP A 63 7.61 1.76 11.54
CA ASP A 63 8.59 2.35 12.46
C ASP A 63 8.37 3.87 12.59
N TRP A 64 8.15 4.56 11.46
CA TRP A 64 7.86 5.99 11.46
C TRP A 64 6.54 6.31 12.17
N TRP A 65 5.50 5.52 11.92
CA TRP A 65 4.17 5.74 12.48
C TRP A 65 4.20 5.53 14.00
N ALA A 66 4.78 4.43 14.46
CA ALA A 66 4.94 4.12 15.88
C ALA A 66 5.70 5.22 16.65
N LEU A 67 6.72 5.80 16.03
CA LEU A 67 7.50 6.88 16.63
C LEU A 67 6.73 8.21 16.64
N THR A 68 5.97 8.50 15.58
CA THR A 68 5.33 9.81 15.37
C THR A 68 3.98 9.90 16.08
N TYR A 69 3.22 8.81 16.13
CA TYR A 69 1.90 8.71 16.74
C TYR A 69 1.83 7.56 17.75
N PRO A 70 2.70 7.53 18.79
CA PRO A 70 2.77 6.42 19.74
C PRO A 70 1.45 6.17 20.51
N GLN A 71 0.60 7.19 20.61
CA GLN A 71 -0.73 7.08 21.23
C GLN A 71 -1.74 6.27 20.41
N GLU A 72 -1.46 6.00 19.13
CA GLU A 72 -2.32 5.19 18.25
C GLU A 72 -1.98 3.69 18.36
N PHE A 73 -1.09 3.30 19.28
CA PHE A 73 -0.70 1.91 19.50
C PHE A 73 -0.81 1.53 20.98
N THR A 74 -1.53 0.45 21.27
CA THR A 74 -1.72 -0.05 22.64
C THR A 74 -1.33 -1.53 22.79
N PRO A 75 -0.47 -1.89 23.78
CA PRO A 75 0.29 -1.00 24.65
C PRO A 75 1.46 -0.35 23.89
N PRO A 76 1.76 0.95 24.13
CA PRO A 76 2.95 1.58 23.57
C PRO A 76 4.22 0.90 24.09
N PRO A 77 5.27 0.65 23.29
CA PRO A 77 5.38 0.78 21.84
C PRO A 77 5.41 -0.59 21.10
N ASN A 78 4.90 -1.68 21.70
CA ASN A 78 5.30 -3.05 21.33
C ASN A 78 4.21 -3.94 20.70
N MET A 79 3.30 -3.41 19.87
CA MET A 79 2.29 -4.27 19.19
C MET A 79 2.07 -4.04 17.68
N HIS A 80 2.93 -3.32 16.95
CA HIS A 80 2.98 -3.45 15.48
C HIS A 80 3.82 -4.69 15.14
N ALA A 81 3.17 -5.84 15.04
CA ALA A 81 3.83 -7.10 14.72
C ALA A 81 4.04 -7.19 13.21
N VAL A 82 5.20 -6.74 12.76
CA VAL A 82 5.65 -6.91 11.38
C VAL A 82 6.72 -8.00 11.34
N PRO A 83 6.46 -9.15 10.69
CA PRO A 83 5.19 -9.66 10.16
C PRO A 83 4.36 -10.42 11.22
N TYR A 84 3.03 -10.36 11.17
CA TYR A 84 2.16 -11.15 12.06
C TYR A 84 1.79 -12.50 11.40
N ALA A 85 2.24 -13.60 11.98
CA ALA A 85 1.98 -14.94 11.44
C ALA A 85 0.48 -15.29 11.48
N TYR A 86 -0.04 -15.85 10.38
CA TYR A 86 -1.42 -16.33 10.34
C TYR A 86 -1.58 -17.57 11.24
N PRO A 87 -2.58 -17.62 12.15
CA PRO A 87 -2.85 -18.79 12.97
C PRO A 87 -3.08 -20.04 12.11
N GLY A 88 -2.32 -21.11 12.34
CA GLY A 88 -2.51 -22.38 11.64
C GLY A 88 -1.97 -22.44 10.21
N LEU A 89 -1.38 -21.36 9.68
CA LEU A 89 -0.73 -21.34 8.36
C LEU A 89 0.78 -21.11 8.51
N GLN A 90 1.54 -22.20 8.42
CA GLN A 90 2.99 -22.13 8.53
C GLN A 90 3.61 -21.31 7.38
N GLY A 91 4.36 -20.26 7.72
CA GLY A 91 5.08 -19.42 6.76
C GLY A 91 4.23 -18.38 6.02
N ALA A 92 2.96 -18.21 6.40
CA ALA A 92 2.14 -17.10 5.94
C ALA A 92 2.14 -15.99 6.99
N GLU A 93 2.34 -14.76 6.56
CA GLU A 93 2.44 -13.58 7.41
C GLU A 93 1.59 -12.45 6.82
N CYS A 94 0.95 -11.68 7.69
CA CYS A 94 0.29 -10.43 7.35
C CYS A 94 1.29 -9.29 7.45
N ASP A 95 1.24 -8.38 6.48
CA ASP A 95 2.24 -7.32 6.35
C ASP A 95 2.19 -6.33 7.51
N HIS A 96 0.99 -5.98 7.98
CA HIS A 96 0.80 -5.03 9.06
C HIS A 96 -0.38 -5.42 9.95
N ALA A 97 -0.15 -5.47 11.27
CA ALA A 97 -1.21 -5.69 12.25
C ALA A 97 -0.95 -4.89 13.51
N PHE A 98 -1.99 -4.21 14.02
CA PHE A 98 -1.87 -3.36 15.20
C PHE A 98 -3.22 -3.23 15.95
N THR A 99 -3.16 -2.66 17.14
CA THR A 99 -4.31 -2.43 18.02
C THR A 99 -4.17 -1.04 18.64
N THR A 100 -5.25 -0.27 18.68
CA THR A 100 -5.28 1.04 19.36
C THR A 100 -5.93 0.96 20.74
N ASP A 101 -6.79 -0.03 20.95
CA ASP A 101 -7.48 -0.26 22.22
C ASP A 101 -6.73 -1.23 23.17
N SER A 102 -7.22 -1.30 24.41
CA SER A 102 -6.73 -2.25 25.42
C SER A 102 -7.47 -3.58 25.40
N LEU A 103 -8.25 -3.88 24.35
CA LEU A 103 -8.99 -5.14 24.25
C LEU A 103 -7.99 -6.25 23.92
N GLY A 104 -7.64 -7.05 24.93
CA GLY A 104 -6.79 -8.22 24.74
C GLY A 104 -7.38 -9.21 23.74
N GLY A 105 -6.52 -9.92 22.98
CA GLY A 105 -6.95 -10.92 22.00
C GLY A 105 -6.31 -10.72 20.63
N ALA A 106 -7.12 -10.88 19.57
CA ALA A 106 -6.71 -10.63 18.19
C ALA A 106 -6.45 -9.13 17.97
N PRO A 107 -5.53 -8.75 17.06
CA PRO A 107 -5.27 -7.34 16.75
C PRO A 107 -6.55 -6.63 16.30
N GLU A 108 -6.63 -5.32 16.48
CA GLU A 108 -7.75 -4.55 15.94
C GLU A 108 -7.74 -4.61 14.42
N TRP A 109 -6.60 -4.28 13.81
CA TRP A 109 -6.43 -4.26 12.36
C TRP A 109 -5.45 -5.33 11.90
N ALA A 110 -5.80 -5.99 10.80
CA ALA A 110 -4.90 -6.79 9.98
C ALA A 110 -4.94 -6.30 8.53
N ILE A 111 -3.78 -5.97 7.98
CA ILE A 111 -3.65 -5.29 6.70
C ILE A 111 -2.62 -5.99 5.82
N GLU A 112 -3.04 -6.37 4.62
CA GLU A 112 -2.12 -6.75 3.55
C GLU A 112 -1.79 -5.51 2.71
N VAL A 113 -0.51 -5.27 2.47
CA VAL A 113 -0.05 -4.10 1.74
C VAL A 113 0.38 -4.48 0.34
N LYS A 114 -0.02 -3.68 -0.65
CA LYS A 114 0.39 -3.84 -2.04
C LYS A 114 1.12 -2.62 -2.56
N LYS A 115 2.20 -2.87 -3.28
CA LYS A 115 2.94 -1.88 -4.05
C LYS A 115 2.77 -2.14 -5.56
N PRO A 116 1.62 -1.80 -6.16
CA PRO A 116 1.48 -1.80 -7.62
C PRO A 116 2.37 -0.71 -8.23
N GLU A 117 3.25 -1.11 -9.13
CA GLU A 117 4.16 -0.19 -9.81
C GLU A 117 3.88 -0.18 -11.31
N LEU A 118 3.56 0.99 -11.86
CA LEU A 118 3.37 1.19 -13.30
C LEU A 118 4.71 1.33 -14.06
N ILE A 119 5.71 1.85 -13.35
CA ILE A 119 7.07 2.10 -13.83
C ILE A 119 8.06 1.43 -12.89
N GLY A 120 9.02 0.69 -13.43
CA GLY A 120 10.12 0.11 -12.66
C GLY A 120 11.23 1.11 -12.35
N ASN A 121 12.17 0.74 -11.46
CA ASN A 121 13.29 1.60 -11.05
C ASN A 121 14.27 1.97 -12.19
N ASN A 122 14.12 1.39 -13.38
CA ASN A 122 14.87 1.74 -14.59
C ASN A 122 14.11 2.71 -15.51
N GLY A 123 12.96 3.22 -15.08
CA GLY A 123 12.10 4.12 -15.85
C GLY A 123 11.22 3.42 -16.90
N LYS A 124 11.35 2.09 -17.07
CA LYS A 124 10.59 1.33 -18.07
C LYS A 124 9.25 0.87 -17.50
N ARG A 125 8.31 0.57 -18.43
CA ARG A 125 7.00 0.01 -18.12
C ARG A 125 7.13 -1.26 -17.28
N ASN A 126 6.25 -1.40 -16.30
CA ASN A 126 6.09 -2.61 -15.50
C ASN A 126 4.75 -3.28 -15.84
N ASP A 127 4.83 -4.45 -16.48
CA ASP A 127 3.66 -5.19 -16.97
C ASP A 127 2.99 -6.09 -15.93
N TYR A 128 3.60 -6.24 -14.75
CA TYR A 128 3.10 -7.16 -13.73
C TYR A 128 1.97 -6.58 -12.87
N VAL A 129 1.74 -5.27 -12.97
CA VAL A 129 0.75 -4.56 -12.13
C VAL A 129 -0.68 -5.09 -12.30
N VAL A 130 -1.08 -5.40 -13.54
CA VAL A 130 -2.43 -5.91 -13.83
C VAL A 130 -2.64 -7.27 -13.20
N ALA A 131 -1.66 -8.17 -13.31
CA ALA A 131 -1.73 -9.49 -12.68
C ALA A 131 -1.83 -9.39 -11.15
N LYS A 132 -1.03 -8.50 -10.54
CA LYS A 132 -1.07 -8.26 -9.09
C LYS A 132 -2.42 -7.72 -8.60
N MET A 133 -3.10 -6.89 -9.39
CA MET A 133 -4.33 -6.22 -8.95
C MET A 133 -5.61 -6.93 -9.35
N LEU A 134 -5.64 -7.59 -10.51
CA LEU A 134 -6.87 -8.13 -11.10
C LEU A 134 -6.85 -9.65 -11.34
N SER A 135 -5.70 -10.33 -11.22
CA SER A 135 -5.69 -11.75 -11.57
C SER A 135 -6.64 -12.55 -10.66
N PRO A 136 -7.57 -13.34 -11.23
CA PRO A 136 -8.43 -14.22 -10.46
C PRO A 136 -7.75 -15.55 -10.11
N TYR A 137 -6.56 -15.83 -10.65
CA TYR A 137 -5.92 -17.13 -10.50
C TYR A 137 -5.08 -17.20 -9.22
N LEU A 138 -5.26 -18.29 -8.46
CA LEU A 138 -4.55 -18.54 -7.21
C LEU A 138 -3.02 -18.46 -7.35
N LYS A 139 -2.47 -18.90 -8.49
CA LYS A 139 -1.03 -18.88 -8.75
C LYS A 139 -0.43 -17.48 -8.76
N ASP A 140 -1.22 -16.47 -9.07
CA ASP A 140 -0.74 -15.10 -9.26
C ASP A 140 -0.77 -14.29 -7.95
N ARG A 141 -1.40 -14.83 -6.89
CA ARG A 141 -1.47 -14.23 -5.54
C ARG A 141 -1.76 -12.73 -5.58
N GLY A 142 -2.77 -12.35 -6.37
CA GLY A 142 -3.19 -10.96 -6.54
C GLY A 142 -4.14 -10.48 -5.45
N LEU A 143 -4.53 -9.20 -5.53
CA LEU A 143 -5.39 -8.50 -4.56
C LEU A 143 -6.61 -9.30 -4.12
N LEU A 144 -7.34 -9.90 -5.08
CA LEU A 144 -8.55 -10.68 -4.78
C LEU A 144 -8.24 -11.88 -3.87
N HIS A 145 -7.13 -12.57 -4.11
CA HIS A 145 -6.70 -13.70 -3.30
C HIS A 145 -6.37 -13.24 -1.88
N ASP A 146 -5.70 -12.11 -1.73
CA ASP A 146 -5.33 -11.60 -0.40
C ASP A 146 -6.55 -11.12 0.39
N VAL A 147 -7.53 -10.50 -0.27
CA VAL A 147 -8.82 -10.16 0.34
C VAL A 147 -9.54 -11.41 0.86
N VAL A 148 -9.65 -12.45 0.02
CA VAL A 148 -10.30 -13.72 0.41
C VAL A 148 -9.54 -14.39 1.54
N ARG A 149 -8.21 -14.43 1.45
CA ARG A 149 -7.34 -15.01 2.49
C ARG A 149 -7.50 -14.29 3.82
N LEU A 150 -7.39 -12.95 3.85
CA LEU A 150 -7.54 -12.17 5.08
C LEU A 150 -8.92 -12.37 5.70
N ARG A 151 -9.98 -12.36 4.87
CA ARG A 151 -11.35 -12.61 5.34
C ARG A 151 -11.46 -13.97 6.00
N ASP A 152 -11.03 -15.03 5.31
CA ASP A 152 -11.27 -16.42 5.71
C ASP A 152 -10.39 -16.86 6.90
N GLN A 153 -9.21 -16.25 7.07
CA GLN A 153 -8.32 -16.53 8.19
C GLN A 153 -8.70 -15.79 9.48
N GLY A 154 -9.60 -14.80 9.41
CA GLY A 154 -10.08 -14.06 10.59
C GLY A 154 -8.95 -13.37 11.36
N LEU A 155 -7.90 -12.92 10.66
CA LEU A 155 -6.80 -12.20 11.27
C LEU A 155 -7.30 -10.82 11.67
N GLY A 156 -7.33 -10.52 12.97
CA GLY A 156 -7.78 -9.23 13.47
C GLY A 156 -9.29 -9.01 13.43
N ARG A 157 -9.76 -8.04 14.23
CA ARG A 157 -11.20 -7.70 14.34
C ARG A 157 -11.69 -7.02 13.08
N ARG A 158 -10.90 -6.08 12.57
CA ARG A 158 -11.05 -5.37 11.29
C ARG A 158 -9.92 -5.78 10.35
N ARG A 159 -10.22 -5.82 9.06
CA ARG A 159 -9.31 -6.30 8.01
C ARG A 159 -9.32 -5.36 6.84
N ALA A 160 -8.16 -5.09 6.26
CA ALA A 160 -8.06 -4.27 5.06
C ALA A 160 -7.02 -4.80 4.08
N VAL A 161 -7.21 -4.40 2.82
CA VAL A 161 -6.12 -4.36 1.85
C VAL A 161 -5.77 -2.91 1.61
N LEU A 162 -4.50 -2.57 1.73
CA LEU A 162 -3.97 -1.24 1.48
C LEU A 162 -2.98 -1.31 0.33
N GLY A 163 -2.89 -0.29 -0.50
CA GLY A 163 -1.80 -0.19 -1.45
C GLY A 163 -1.42 1.24 -1.76
N TYR A 164 -0.28 1.39 -2.41
CA TYR A 164 0.16 2.69 -2.90
C TYR A 164 0.83 2.58 -4.26
N SER A 165 0.63 3.60 -5.09
CA SER A 165 1.21 3.69 -6.43
C SER A 165 1.64 5.12 -6.75
N PHE A 166 2.63 5.24 -7.61
CA PHE A 166 3.08 6.51 -8.16
C PHE A 166 2.38 6.78 -9.49
N ASN A 167 2.07 8.05 -9.73
CA ASN A 167 1.42 8.53 -10.94
C ASN A 167 2.42 9.33 -11.80
N TYR A 168 2.28 9.23 -13.12
CA TYR A 168 3.20 9.85 -14.06
C TYR A 168 2.46 10.63 -15.14
N ASP A 169 2.88 11.86 -15.38
CA ASP A 169 2.42 12.66 -16.50
C ASP A 169 3.56 13.58 -16.98
N ALA A 170 3.27 14.45 -17.95
CA ALA A 170 4.25 15.39 -18.46
C ALA A 170 4.76 16.37 -17.38
N ALA A 171 3.91 16.79 -16.44
CA ALA A 171 4.27 17.74 -15.40
C ALA A 171 5.19 17.08 -14.36
N SER A 172 4.88 15.85 -13.93
CA SER A 172 5.69 15.10 -12.98
C SER A 172 7.06 14.76 -13.56
N CYS A 173 7.13 14.46 -14.86
CA CYS A 173 8.40 14.28 -15.58
C CYS A 173 9.23 15.58 -15.63
N ALA A 174 8.59 16.74 -15.82
CA ALA A 174 9.29 18.03 -15.77
C ALA A 174 9.84 18.35 -14.37
N VAL A 175 9.09 18.02 -13.31
CA VAL A 175 9.58 18.14 -11.92
C VAL A 175 10.77 17.20 -11.70
N ALA A 176 10.66 15.94 -12.11
CA ALA A 176 11.74 14.97 -11.99
C ALA A 176 13.03 15.44 -12.70
N ARG A 177 12.94 16.03 -13.90
CA ARG A 177 14.10 16.61 -14.60
C ARG A 177 14.79 17.72 -13.83
N ARG A 178 14.01 18.56 -13.16
CA ARG A 178 14.54 19.67 -12.37
C ARG A 178 15.25 19.17 -11.10
N LEU A 179 14.67 18.18 -10.44
CA LEU A 179 15.22 17.64 -9.19
C LEU A 179 16.38 16.68 -9.42
N HIS A 180 16.37 15.94 -10.53
CA HIS A 180 17.32 14.86 -10.83
C HIS A 180 18.00 15.07 -12.19
N PRO A 181 18.76 16.18 -12.39
CA PRO A 181 19.39 16.49 -13.67
C PRO A 181 20.48 15.46 -14.08
N ALA A 182 20.93 14.61 -13.17
CA ALA A 182 21.87 13.52 -13.47
C ALA A 182 21.18 12.27 -14.06
N ASP A 183 19.87 12.10 -13.86
CA ASP A 183 19.12 10.88 -14.18
C ASP A 183 18.29 11.00 -15.47
N VAL A 184 18.73 11.85 -16.40
CA VAL A 184 18.00 12.18 -17.65
C VAL A 184 17.65 10.94 -18.47
N ALA A 185 18.53 9.93 -18.49
CA ALA A 185 18.26 8.70 -19.23
C ALA A 185 17.03 7.94 -18.68
N THR A 186 16.95 7.80 -17.36
CA THR A 186 15.81 7.16 -16.68
C THR A 186 14.53 7.96 -16.91
N ILE A 187 14.58 9.29 -16.74
CA ILE A 187 13.41 10.15 -16.90
C ILE A 187 12.88 10.12 -18.34
N ARG A 188 13.78 10.08 -19.34
CA ARG A 188 13.39 9.90 -20.75
C ARG A 188 12.67 8.58 -21.02
N GLU A 189 13.02 7.51 -20.32
CA GLU A 189 12.28 6.25 -20.45
C GLU A 189 10.86 6.39 -19.88
N ILE A 190 10.70 7.09 -18.75
CA ILE A 190 9.39 7.37 -18.15
C ILE A 190 8.53 8.20 -19.11
N GLU A 191 9.08 9.28 -19.66
CA GLU A 191 8.40 10.13 -20.64
C GLU A 191 7.91 9.36 -21.86
N LYS A 192 8.71 8.39 -22.37
CA LYS A 192 8.27 7.52 -23.46
C LYS A 192 7.07 6.67 -23.06
N VAL A 193 7.08 6.08 -21.86
CA VAL A 193 5.95 5.28 -21.39
C VAL A 193 4.71 6.16 -21.21
N VAL A 194 4.85 7.34 -20.62
CA VAL A 194 3.75 8.32 -20.46
C VAL A 194 3.18 8.72 -21.81
N ALA A 195 4.02 9.02 -22.80
CA ALA A 195 3.58 9.38 -24.15
C ALA A 195 2.83 8.23 -24.86
N LEU A 196 3.19 6.98 -24.59
CA LEU A 196 2.48 5.80 -25.10
C LEU A 196 1.12 5.55 -24.42
N ASN A 197 0.82 6.24 -23.33
CA ASN A 197 -0.44 6.16 -22.58
C ASN A 197 -1.18 7.50 -22.60
N ASP A 198 -1.20 8.17 -23.76
CA ASP A 198 -1.93 9.43 -23.98
C ASP A 198 -1.57 10.56 -23.00
N GLY A 199 -0.34 10.56 -22.49
CA GLY A 199 0.21 11.64 -21.67
C GLY A 199 -0.02 11.51 -20.17
N SER A 200 -0.68 10.45 -19.70
CA SER A 200 -0.86 10.17 -18.27
C SER A 200 -0.87 8.67 -17.98
N LEU A 201 -0.19 8.28 -16.90
CA LEU A 201 -0.11 6.91 -16.45
C LEU A 201 -0.41 6.88 -14.95
N THR A 202 -1.64 6.49 -14.62
CA THR A 202 -2.16 6.44 -13.24
C THR A 202 -2.73 5.07 -12.92
N ILE A 203 -2.81 4.75 -11.63
CA ILE A 203 -3.40 3.48 -11.17
C ILE A 203 -4.93 3.55 -11.12
N GLU A 204 -5.52 4.74 -11.21
CA GLU A 204 -6.95 5.01 -11.00
C GLU A 204 -7.90 4.14 -11.84
N PRO A 205 -7.69 3.94 -13.15
CA PRO A 205 -8.56 3.04 -13.92
C PRO A 205 -8.56 1.61 -13.36
N LEU A 206 -7.40 1.14 -12.91
CA LEU A 206 -7.25 -0.19 -12.33
C LEU A 206 -7.95 -0.28 -10.96
N LEU A 207 -7.83 0.76 -10.13
CA LEU A 207 -8.53 0.84 -8.85
C LEU A 207 -10.06 0.85 -9.04
N ALA A 208 -10.57 1.57 -10.03
CA ALA A 208 -11.99 1.58 -10.35
C ALA A 208 -12.51 0.17 -10.72
N PHE A 209 -11.74 -0.59 -11.51
CA PHE A 209 -12.05 -1.99 -11.82
C PHE A 209 -12.02 -2.88 -10.58
N CYS A 210 -10.97 -2.79 -9.75
CA CYS A 210 -10.87 -3.54 -8.50
C CYS A 210 -12.06 -3.24 -7.57
N ASN A 211 -12.39 -1.96 -7.38
CA ASN A 211 -13.49 -1.52 -6.54
C ASN A 211 -14.83 -2.13 -6.98
N GLY A 212 -15.13 -2.09 -8.29
CA GLY A 212 -16.34 -2.69 -8.84
C GLY A 212 -16.43 -4.20 -8.59
N ILE A 213 -15.33 -4.94 -8.77
CA ILE A 213 -15.28 -6.39 -8.55
C ILE A 213 -15.46 -6.72 -7.07
N LEU A 214 -14.76 -6.02 -6.17
CA LEU A 214 -14.80 -6.26 -4.74
C LEU A 214 -16.21 -6.02 -4.17
N HIS A 215 -16.87 -4.93 -4.56
CA HIS A 215 -18.25 -4.64 -4.16
C HIS A 215 -19.26 -5.61 -4.75
N THR A 216 -19.17 -5.93 -6.04
CA THR A 216 -20.10 -6.87 -6.70
C THR A 216 -20.05 -8.26 -6.04
N ARG A 217 -18.91 -8.62 -5.43
CA ARG A 217 -18.71 -9.88 -4.71
C ARG A 217 -18.94 -9.78 -3.20
N ASN A 218 -19.40 -8.63 -2.69
CA ASN A 218 -19.58 -8.37 -1.25
C ASN A 218 -18.32 -8.66 -0.42
N LEU A 219 -17.13 -8.41 -0.98
CA LEU A 219 -15.86 -8.68 -0.31
C LEU A 219 -15.39 -7.52 0.56
N VAL A 220 -15.94 -6.33 0.35
CA VAL A 220 -15.54 -5.09 1.04
C VAL A 220 -16.77 -4.31 1.48
N VAL A 221 -16.60 -3.47 2.50
CA VAL A 221 -17.63 -2.57 3.04
C VAL A 221 -17.27 -1.11 2.76
N GLY A 222 -18.30 -0.25 2.75
CA GLY A 222 -18.08 1.19 2.58
C GLY A 222 -17.61 1.58 1.18
N GLY A 223 -16.77 2.61 1.10
CA GLY A 223 -16.09 3.01 -0.14
C GLY A 223 -14.58 2.87 -0.01
N MET A 224 -13.85 3.02 -1.12
CA MET A 224 -12.39 3.04 -1.10
C MET A 224 -11.86 4.29 -0.38
N ALA A 225 -11.10 4.08 0.70
CA ALA A 225 -10.35 5.14 1.37
C ALA A 225 -9.13 5.54 0.52
N ARG A 226 -8.75 6.82 0.54
CA ARG A 226 -7.66 7.34 -0.31
C ARG A 226 -6.98 8.57 0.25
N ALA A 227 -5.68 8.70 0.01
CA ALA A 227 -4.89 9.88 0.31
C ALA A 227 -3.78 10.05 -0.73
N ASN A 228 -3.42 11.30 -1.04
CA ASN A 228 -2.30 11.59 -1.94
C ASN A 228 -1.02 11.78 -1.12
N PHE A 229 0.11 11.43 -1.72
CA PHE A 229 1.43 11.68 -1.13
C PHE A 229 2.42 12.17 -2.19
N GLN A 230 3.55 12.72 -1.73
CA GLN A 230 4.67 13.12 -2.56
C GLN A 230 5.96 12.55 -1.99
N ALA A 231 6.76 11.91 -2.85
CA ALA A 231 8.04 11.30 -2.52
C ALA A 231 8.98 11.50 -3.70
N TRP A 232 9.75 12.59 -3.68
CA TRP A 232 10.51 13.09 -4.83
C TRP A 232 11.99 12.72 -4.81
N ARG A 233 12.47 11.91 -3.86
CA ARG A 233 13.91 11.66 -3.72
C ARG A 233 14.52 10.84 -4.86
N GLY A 234 13.72 9.99 -5.51
CA GLY A 234 14.14 9.23 -6.68
C GLY A 234 13.60 9.82 -8.00
N PRO A 235 14.29 9.64 -9.14
CA PRO A 235 13.88 10.17 -10.44
C PRO A 235 12.65 9.47 -11.04
N TYR A 236 12.30 8.30 -10.52
CA TYR A 236 11.14 7.50 -10.92
C TYR A 236 10.01 7.53 -9.90
N ALA A 237 10.17 8.30 -8.81
CA ALA A 237 9.14 8.51 -7.80
C ALA A 237 8.32 9.76 -8.18
N GLY A 238 7.78 10.47 -7.19
CA GLY A 238 7.02 11.70 -7.39
C GLY A 238 5.71 11.70 -6.63
N GLU A 239 4.64 12.10 -7.29
CA GLU A 239 3.30 12.08 -6.72
C GLU A 239 2.71 10.67 -6.76
N GLY A 240 1.92 10.34 -5.77
CA GLY A 240 1.27 9.05 -5.69
C GLY A 240 -0.02 9.08 -4.88
N ILE A 241 -0.69 7.94 -4.87
CA ILE A 241 -1.92 7.69 -4.14
C ILE A 241 -1.73 6.49 -3.23
N VAL A 242 -2.18 6.60 -1.99
CA VAL A 242 -2.49 5.49 -1.09
C VAL A 242 -3.98 5.22 -1.19
N PHE A 243 -4.36 3.96 -1.27
CA PHE A 243 -5.75 3.52 -1.35
C PHE A 243 -5.97 2.30 -0.47
N ALA A 244 -7.18 2.12 0.07
CA ALA A 244 -7.51 0.93 0.83
C ALA A 244 -9.00 0.56 0.76
N TRP A 245 -9.27 -0.71 1.01
CA TRP A 245 -10.62 -1.24 1.20
C TRP A 245 -10.72 -2.02 2.50
N GLU A 246 -11.77 -1.76 3.29
CA GLU A 246 -12.10 -2.57 4.45
C GLU A 246 -12.84 -3.83 4.00
N ILE A 247 -12.40 -4.98 4.48
CA ILE A 247 -12.90 -6.30 4.10
C ILE A 247 -14.19 -6.59 4.87
N SER A 248 -15.19 -7.11 4.15
CA SER A 248 -16.48 -7.48 4.72
C SER A 248 -16.43 -8.81 5.47
N ASP A 249 -17.11 -8.85 6.62
CA ASP A 249 -17.42 -10.09 7.35
C ASP A 249 -18.62 -10.86 6.79
N ALA A 250 -19.39 -10.24 5.89
CA ALA A 250 -20.49 -10.94 5.27
C ALA A 250 -19.95 -12.17 4.53
N PRO A 251 -20.60 -13.34 4.69
CA PRO A 251 -20.22 -14.51 3.92
C PRO A 251 -20.34 -14.16 2.43
N GLY A 252 -19.19 -14.07 1.77
CA GLY A 252 -19.16 -13.83 0.34
C GLY A 252 -19.83 -15.00 -0.40
N PRO A 253 -20.17 -14.82 -1.68
CA PRO A 253 -20.62 -15.95 -2.49
C PRO A 253 -19.59 -17.07 -2.39
N ARG A 254 -20.05 -18.29 -2.07
CA ARG A 254 -19.19 -19.49 -2.10
C ARG A 254 -18.53 -19.53 -3.48
N HIS A 255 -17.20 -19.63 -3.49
CA HIS A 255 -16.33 -19.54 -4.67
C HIS A 255 -16.90 -20.38 -5.85
N PRO A 256 -17.12 -19.81 -7.05
CA PRO A 256 -17.48 -20.59 -8.24
C PRO A 256 -16.33 -20.70 -9.27
N TRP A 257 -15.08 -20.46 -8.86
CA TRP A 257 -13.91 -20.83 -9.68
C TRP A 257 -13.35 -22.15 -9.18
#